data_AF-A0A7X5TG51-F1
#
_entry.id   AF-A0A7X5TG51-F1
#
_cell.length_a   1.000
_cell.length_b   1.000
_cell.length_c   1.000
_cell.angle_alpha   90.00
_cell.angle_beta   90.00
_cell.angle_gamma   90.00
#
_symmetry.space_group_name_H-M   'P 1'
#
loop_
_entity.id
_entity.type
_entity.pdbx_description
1 polymer ?
#
loop_
_entity_poly.entity_id
_entity_poly.type
_entity_poly.pdbx_seq_one_letter_code
_entity_poly.pdbx_strand_id
1 'polypeptide(L)'
;MITQIEQAICQRLAEGLGKMTRTVTSYGGEIDEDLGRIVRVLPAVWVTFGGISKTEPVSVSKRQYKPTGQFVVIVGDYSTRSEAASRRGGVNVNEIGCYRLVYAVRRLLTGQDLGLKINPLVPGRVRTLFNTQVADRALSVFACEFDTQWLEGALASGAWPEHTRDRAHPDWLYNEYSGQVSQPDPDLLRVGTSYDPPGMGSPDDPADLVNLRKNT
;
A
#
# COMPACT_ATOMS: atom_id res chain seq x y z
N MET A 1 7.36 0.07 -1.63
CA MET A 1 6.05 -0.40 -1.14
C MET A 1 4.94 0.61 -1.39
N ILE A 2 5.04 1.86 -0.92
CA ILE A 2 3.97 2.89 -1.09
C ILE A 2 3.48 3.00 -2.54
N THR A 3 4.39 3.23 -3.49
CA THR A 3 4.08 3.32 -4.93
C THR A 3 3.43 2.05 -5.49
N GLN A 4 3.85 0.87 -5.03
CA GLN A 4 3.27 -0.40 -5.48
C GLN A 4 1.82 -0.55 -5.01
N ILE A 5 1.52 -0.17 -3.77
CA ILE A 5 0.16 -0.18 -3.24
C ILE A 5 -0.71 0.81 -4.01
N GLU A 6 -0.23 2.05 -4.21
CA GLU A 6 -0.97 3.09 -4.95
C GLU A 6 -1.32 2.64 -6.37
N GLN A 7 -0.35 2.09 -7.10
CA GLN A 7 -0.55 1.57 -8.45
C GLN A 7 -1.52 0.38 -8.46
N ALA A 8 -1.41 -0.55 -7.50
CA ALA A 8 -2.30 -1.69 -7.41
C ALA A 8 -3.76 -1.27 -7.08
N ILE A 9 -3.94 -0.24 -6.25
CA ILE A 9 -5.26 0.37 -5.99
C ILE A 9 -5.79 0.97 -7.30
N CYS A 10 -5.00 1.77 -8.02
CA CYS A 10 -5.41 2.36 -9.29
C CYS A 10 -5.84 1.30 -10.30
N GLN A 11 -5.01 0.27 -10.49
CA GLN A 11 -5.30 -0.82 -11.42
C GLN A 11 -6.61 -1.53 -11.07
N ARG A 12 -6.77 -1.93 -9.81
CA ARG A 12 -7.98 -2.63 -9.36
C ARG A 12 -9.24 -1.79 -9.52
N LEU A 13 -9.17 -0.49 -9.26
CA LEU A 13 -10.30 0.42 -9.44
C LEU A 13 -10.60 0.64 -10.93
N ALA A 14 -9.59 0.79 -11.79
CA ALA A 14 -9.77 0.92 -13.23
C ALA A 14 -10.48 -0.31 -13.82
N GLU A 15 -10.07 -1.51 -13.41
CA GLU A 15 -10.69 -2.77 -13.85
C GLU A 15 -12.08 -2.98 -13.24
N GLY A 16 -12.24 -2.69 -11.94
CA GLY A 16 -13.46 -3.00 -11.19
C GLY A 16 -14.61 -2.01 -11.37
N LEU A 17 -14.33 -0.72 -11.62
CA LEU A 17 -15.35 0.31 -11.82
C LEU A 17 -15.90 0.32 -13.25
N GLY A 18 -15.16 -0.23 -14.21
CA GLY A 18 -15.58 -0.34 -15.61
C GLY A 18 -16.03 1.01 -16.18
N LYS A 19 -17.30 1.12 -16.58
CA LYS A 19 -17.86 2.33 -17.19
C LYS A 19 -18.40 3.36 -16.19
N MET A 20 -18.26 3.12 -14.88
CA MET A 20 -18.73 4.08 -13.85
C MET A 20 -17.87 5.35 -13.80
N THR A 21 -16.63 5.28 -14.26
CA THR A 21 -15.67 6.39 -14.26
C THR A 21 -15.03 6.51 -15.63
N ARG A 22 -14.61 7.72 -16.00
CA ARG A 22 -13.85 7.97 -17.24
C ARG A 22 -12.36 7.81 -17.02
N THR A 23 -11.88 8.04 -15.80
CA THR A 23 -10.47 8.03 -15.46
C THR A 23 -10.25 7.55 -14.04
N VAL A 24 -9.21 6.74 -13.86
CA VAL A 24 -8.64 6.33 -12.57
C VAL A 24 -7.13 6.56 -12.65
N THR A 25 -6.57 7.40 -11.78
CA THR A 25 -5.13 7.74 -11.80
C THR A 25 -4.60 8.06 -10.40
N SER A 26 -3.27 8.04 -10.22
CA SER A 26 -2.64 8.65 -9.05
C SER A 26 -2.86 10.16 -9.06
N TYR A 27 -3.08 10.74 -7.89
CA TYR A 27 -3.29 12.18 -7.69
C TYR A 27 -1.97 12.94 -7.81
N GLY A 28 -1.91 13.90 -8.74
CA GLY A 28 -0.76 14.78 -8.97
C GLY A 28 -0.96 16.23 -8.50
N GLY A 29 -2.06 16.54 -7.81
CA GLY A 29 -2.41 17.93 -7.44
C GLY A 29 -3.48 18.57 -8.33
N GLU A 30 -4.12 17.80 -9.22
CA GLU A 30 -5.05 18.32 -10.22
C GLU A 30 -6.29 19.00 -9.61
N ILE A 31 -6.61 18.68 -8.35
CA ILE A 31 -7.76 19.27 -7.65
C ILE A 31 -7.42 20.63 -7.05
N ASP A 32 -6.15 20.87 -6.72
CA ASP A 32 -5.70 22.09 -6.04
C ASP A 32 -5.42 23.25 -7.02
N GLU A 33 -5.12 22.95 -8.29
CA GLU A 33 -4.72 23.95 -9.29
C GLU A 33 -5.90 24.60 -10.04
N ASP A 34 -6.89 23.81 -10.49
CA ASP A 34 -8.01 24.33 -11.29
C ASP A 34 -9.24 23.41 -11.28
N LEU A 35 -10.26 23.79 -10.50
CA LEU A 35 -11.55 23.11 -10.43
C LEU A 35 -12.25 22.96 -11.80
N GLY A 36 -12.02 23.89 -12.74
CA GLY A 36 -12.59 23.84 -14.08
C GLY A 36 -12.01 22.72 -14.96
N ARG A 37 -10.75 22.31 -14.73
CA ARG A 37 -10.13 21.17 -15.43
C ARG A 37 -10.70 19.85 -14.97
N ILE A 38 -10.95 19.72 -13.67
CA ILE A 38 -11.51 18.51 -13.05
C ILE A 38 -12.87 18.17 -13.68
N VAL A 39 -13.76 19.16 -13.86
CA VAL A 39 -15.11 18.95 -14.40
C VAL A 39 -15.10 18.26 -15.77
N ARG A 40 -14.03 18.41 -16.56
CA ARG A 40 -13.91 17.79 -17.89
C ARG A 40 -13.66 16.28 -17.85
N VAL A 41 -13.02 15.79 -16.79
CA VAL A 41 -12.65 14.37 -16.63
C VAL A 41 -13.65 13.58 -15.81
N LEU A 42 -14.62 14.25 -15.17
CA LEU A 42 -15.66 13.60 -14.38
C LEU A 42 -16.64 12.73 -15.22
N PRO A 43 -17.18 11.64 -14.64
CA PRO A 43 -16.88 11.09 -13.32
C PRO A 43 -15.47 10.49 -13.25
N ALA A 44 -14.72 10.76 -12.18
CA ALA A 44 -13.32 10.35 -12.06
C ALA A 44 -12.94 9.93 -10.64
N VAL A 45 -11.85 9.16 -10.55
CA VAL A 45 -11.29 8.67 -9.30
C VAL A 45 -9.79 8.94 -9.29
N TRP A 46 -9.30 9.46 -8.17
CA TRP A 46 -7.88 9.70 -7.92
C TRP A 46 -7.45 8.94 -6.68
N VAL A 47 -6.22 8.43 -6.67
CA VAL A 47 -5.64 7.73 -5.52
C VAL A 47 -4.41 8.47 -5.07
N THR A 48 -4.24 8.64 -3.76
CA THR A 48 -3.05 9.29 -3.20
C THR A 48 -2.63 8.65 -1.90
N PHE A 49 -1.34 8.78 -1.57
CA PHE A 49 -0.82 8.42 -0.26
C PHE A 49 -1.06 9.54 0.76
N GLY A 50 -1.84 9.24 1.81
CA GLY A 50 -2.15 10.16 2.90
C GLY A 50 -1.08 10.25 4.00
N GLY A 51 -0.07 9.38 3.97
CA GLY A 51 1.02 9.35 4.95
C GLY A 51 1.05 8.10 5.82
N ILE A 52 2.03 8.03 6.72
CA ILE A 52 2.15 6.99 7.74
C ILE A 52 1.59 7.54 9.05
N SER A 53 0.54 6.90 9.58
CA SER A 53 -0.13 7.34 10.82
C SER A 53 0.52 6.78 12.09
N LYS A 54 1.13 5.61 12.00
CA LYS A 54 1.77 4.91 13.12
C LYS A 54 2.86 3.97 12.60
N THR A 55 3.93 3.78 13.37
CA THR A 55 4.93 2.74 13.12
C THR A 55 5.22 1.97 14.41
N GLU A 56 5.14 0.65 14.35
CA GLU A 56 5.35 -0.23 15.51
C GLU A 56 6.54 -1.17 15.28
N PRO A 57 7.42 -1.41 16.28
CA PRO A 57 8.45 -2.43 16.16
C PRO A 57 7.83 -3.83 16.23
N VAL A 58 8.29 -4.74 15.38
CA VAL A 58 7.83 -6.15 15.34
C VAL A 58 8.86 -7.09 15.97
N SER A 59 10.15 -6.79 15.79
CA SER A 59 11.26 -7.61 16.29
C SER A 59 11.75 -7.15 17.65
N VAL A 60 12.17 -8.09 18.51
CA VAL A 60 12.90 -7.79 19.77
C VAL A 60 14.19 -7.02 19.51
N SER A 61 14.86 -7.31 18.38
CA SER A 61 16.07 -6.60 17.92
C SER A 61 15.81 -5.19 17.39
N LYS A 62 14.54 -4.76 17.30
CA LYS A 62 14.08 -3.48 16.72
C LYS A 62 14.64 -3.20 15.32
N ARG A 63 14.88 -4.24 14.53
CA ARG A 63 15.32 -4.13 13.12
C ARG A 63 14.17 -4.30 12.12
N GLN A 64 12.98 -4.68 12.58
CA GLN A 64 11.79 -4.74 11.77
C GLN A 64 10.69 -3.87 12.36
N TYR A 65 10.11 -3.06 11.49
CA TYR A 65 9.03 -2.14 11.82
C TYR A 65 7.82 -2.43 10.94
N LYS A 66 6.65 -2.08 11.47
CA LYS A 66 5.36 -2.20 10.80
C LYS A 66 4.71 -0.83 10.75
N PRO A 67 4.98 -0.02 9.71
CA PRO A 67 4.23 1.18 9.45
C PRO A 67 2.76 0.87 9.12
N THR A 68 1.88 1.81 9.48
CA THR A 68 0.48 1.88 9.06
C THR A 68 0.34 3.03 8.10
N GLY A 69 0.24 2.73 6.81
CA GLY A 69 0.04 3.72 5.75
C GLY A 69 -1.43 3.94 5.46
N GLN A 70 -1.80 5.20 5.28
CA GLN A 70 -3.12 5.62 4.83
C GLN A 70 -3.09 5.95 3.34
N PHE A 71 -4.02 5.39 2.59
CA PHE A 71 -4.29 5.71 1.19
C PHE A 71 -5.66 6.35 1.08
N VAL A 72 -5.78 7.39 0.27
CA VAL A 72 -7.02 8.14 0.09
C VAL A 72 -7.47 8.00 -1.35
N VAL A 73 -8.69 7.52 -1.55
CA VAL A 73 -9.35 7.46 -2.85
C VAL A 73 -10.34 8.61 -2.93
N ILE A 74 -10.06 9.56 -3.81
CA ILE A 74 -10.91 10.71 -4.09
C ILE A 74 -11.83 10.35 -5.24
N VAL A 75 -13.14 10.48 -5.04
CA VAL A 75 -14.17 10.24 -6.06
C VAL A 75 -14.91 11.54 -6.34
N GLY A 76 -15.10 11.84 -7.63
CA GLY A 76 -15.85 13.01 -8.06
C GLY A 76 -16.91 12.66 -9.09
N ASP A 77 -18.03 13.36 -9.03
CA ASP A 77 -19.07 13.36 -10.06
C ASP A 77 -19.74 14.74 -10.15
N TYR A 78 -20.39 15.02 -11.27
CA TYR A 78 -21.18 16.23 -11.47
C TYR A 78 -22.59 15.93 -11.93
N SER A 79 -23.50 16.88 -11.70
CA SER A 79 -24.84 16.84 -12.25
C SER A 79 -25.21 18.19 -12.86
N THR A 80 -25.83 18.16 -14.03
CA THR A 80 -26.42 19.33 -14.71
C THR A 80 -27.85 19.59 -14.24
N ARG A 81 -28.46 18.70 -13.45
CA ARG A 81 -29.87 18.77 -13.05
C ARG A 81 -30.05 19.23 -11.61
N SER A 82 -29.28 18.67 -10.68
CA SER A 82 -29.36 19.01 -9.26
C SER A 82 -28.21 18.41 -8.45
N GLU A 83 -27.90 19.01 -7.31
CA GLU A 83 -26.95 18.50 -6.32
C GLU A 83 -27.38 17.14 -5.73
N ALA A 84 -28.69 16.89 -5.61
CA ALA A 84 -29.18 15.60 -5.15
C ALA A 84 -28.80 14.47 -6.13
N ALA A 85 -28.82 14.76 -7.43
CA ALA A 85 -28.43 13.82 -8.47
C ALA A 85 -26.90 13.62 -8.55
N SER A 86 -26.07 14.64 -8.29
CA SER A 86 -24.61 14.45 -8.19
C SER A 86 -24.22 13.58 -7.01
N ARG A 87 -25.00 13.61 -5.91
CA ARG A 87 -24.75 12.75 -4.74
C ARG A 87 -25.29 11.33 -4.89
N ARG A 88 -26.57 11.17 -5.27
CA ARG A 88 -27.26 9.87 -5.25
C ARG A 88 -27.22 9.12 -6.59
N GLY A 89 -26.86 9.83 -7.65
CA GLY A 89 -27.09 9.40 -9.02
C GLY A 89 -28.49 9.78 -9.46
N GLY A 90 -28.76 9.57 -10.74
CA GLY A 90 -30.07 9.83 -11.32
C GLY A 90 -30.65 8.62 -12.02
N VAL A 91 -31.61 8.88 -12.91
CA VAL A 91 -32.41 7.85 -13.58
C VAL A 91 -31.59 7.17 -14.69
N ASN A 92 -30.66 7.92 -15.29
CA ASN A 92 -29.80 7.40 -16.33
C ASN A 92 -28.61 6.65 -15.74
N VAL A 93 -28.15 5.60 -16.41
CA VAL A 93 -26.95 4.84 -16.03
C VAL A 93 -25.69 5.73 -15.98
N ASN A 94 -25.66 6.80 -16.78
CA ASN A 94 -24.57 7.78 -16.81
C ASN A 94 -24.63 8.82 -15.69
N GLU A 95 -25.68 8.81 -14.86
CA GLU A 95 -25.81 9.64 -13.66
C GLU A 95 -25.46 8.74 -12.46
N ILE A 96 -24.16 8.43 -12.30
CA ILE A 96 -23.68 7.47 -11.29
C ILE A 96 -23.95 8.01 -9.89
N GLY A 97 -23.49 9.23 -9.62
CA GLY A 97 -23.53 9.87 -8.32
C GLY A 97 -22.43 9.40 -7.37
N CYS A 98 -21.91 10.34 -6.57
CA CYS A 98 -20.78 10.09 -5.69
C CYS A 98 -21.03 8.99 -4.67
N TYR A 99 -22.25 8.82 -4.14
CA TYR A 99 -22.54 7.76 -3.17
C TYR A 99 -22.43 6.37 -3.78
N ARG A 100 -22.79 6.20 -5.06
CA ARG A 100 -22.59 4.92 -5.76
C ARG A 100 -21.11 4.66 -6.02
N LEU A 101 -20.34 5.69 -6.38
CA LEU A 101 -18.88 5.58 -6.52
C LEU A 101 -18.21 5.24 -5.18
N VAL A 102 -18.56 5.93 -4.09
CA VAL A 102 -18.08 5.62 -2.73
C VAL A 102 -18.37 4.17 -2.37
N TYR A 103 -19.59 3.69 -2.61
CA TYR A 103 -19.95 2.30 -2.36
C TYR A 103 -19.09 1.32 -3.18
N ALA A 104 -18.98 1.55 -4.49
CA ALA A 104 -18.24 0.67 -5.39
C ALA A 104 -16.74 0.61 -5.02
N VAL A 105 -16.11 1.76 -4.77
CA VAL A 105 -14.72 1.85 -4.33
C VAL A 105 -14.51 1.08 -3.03
N ARG A 106 -15.34 1.33 -2.00
CA ARG A 106 -15.24 0.62 -0.73
C ARG A 106 -15.43 -0.87 -0.90
N ARG A 107 -16.36 -1.32 -1.74
CA ARG A 107 -16.61 -2.74 -2.00
C ARG A 107 -15.44 -3.42 -2.72
N LEU A 108 -14.80 -2.73 -3.64
CA LEU A 108 -13.65 -3.24 -4.39
C LEU A 108 -12.41 -3.36 -3.50
N LEU A 109 -12.14 -2.41 -2.61
CA LEU A 109 -10.88 -2.33 -1.88
C LEU A 109 -10.90 -2.97 -0.48
N THR A 110 -12.04 -2.96 0.21
CA THR A 110 -12.12 -3.46 1.59
C THR A 110 -11.70 -4.92 1.68
N GLY A 111 -10.75 -5.21 2.57
CA GLY A 111 -10.26 -6.55 2.85
C GLY A 111 -9.41 -7.15 1.72
N GLN A 112 -8.84 -6.34 0.84
CA GLN A 112 -7.96 -6.81 -0.23
C GLN A 112 -6.49 -6.52 0.10
N ASP A 113 -5.61 -7.46 -0.21
CA ASP A 113 -4.15 -7.31 -0.17
C ASP A 113 -3.55 -6.94 -1.54
N LEU A 114 -4.38 -6.96 -2.60
CA LEU A 114 -4.01 -6.65 -3.98
C LEU A 114 -2.89 -7.55 -4.54
N GLY A 115 -2.69 -8.75 -3.95
CA GLY A 115 -1.56 -9.62 -4.28
C GLY A 115 -0.20 -9.13 -3.76
N LEU A 116 -0.19 -8.11 -2.89
CA LEU A 116 1.01 -7.56 -2.27
C LEU A 116 1.22 -8.13 -0.87
N LYS A 117 2.45 -8.03 -0.36
CA LYS A 117 2.80 -8.41 1.02
C LYS A 117 2.38 -7.33 2.03
N ILE A 118 1.09 -7.05 2.09
CA ILE A 118 0.48 -6.06 2.97
C ILE A 118 -0.65 -6.70 3.77
N ASN A 119 -0.99 -6.13 4.92
CA ASN A 119 -2.25 -6.45 5.58
C ASN A 119 -3.42 -5.99 4.68
N PRO A 120 -4.54 -6.74 4.63
CA PRO A 120 -5.69 -6.34 3.83
C PRO A 120 -6.16 -4.92 4.15
N LEU A 121 -6.53 -4.15 3.13
CA LEU A 121 -6.96 -2.75 3.26
C LEU A 121 -8.17 -2.64 4.19
N VAL A 122 -8.04 -1.82 5.23
CA VAL A 122 -9.09 -1.54 6.21
C VAL A 122 -9.74 -0.20 5.85
N PRO A 123 -11.06 -0.16 5.63
CA PRO A 123 -11.73 1.08 5.25
C PRO A 123 -11.81 2.04 6.44
N GLY A 124 -11.37 3.27 6.23
CA GLY A 124 -11.43 4.38 7.18
C GLY A 124 -12.63 5.29 6.92
N ARG A 125 -12.43 6.57 7.23
CA ARG A 125 -13.46 7.61 7.11
C ARG A 125 -13.79 7.92 5.65
N VAL A 126 -15.02 8.38 5.44
CA VAL A 126 -15.44 9.02 4.20
C VAL A 126 -15.80 10.45 4.52
N ARG A 127 -15.20 11.42 3.82
CA ARG A 127 -15.46 12.85 4.03
C ARG A 127 -15.70 13.56 2.71
N THR A 128 -16.55 14.57 2.72
CA THR A 128 -16.73 15.48 1.58
C THR A 128 -15.52 16.41 1.51
N LEU A 129 -14.91 16.53 0.32
CA LEU A 129 -13.86 17.53 0.06
C LEU A 129 -14.47 18.83 -0.47
N PHE A 130 -15.33 18.72 -1.47
CA PHE A 130 -16.03 19.86 -2.06
C PHE A 130 -17.47 19.50 -2.39
N ASN A 131 -18.35 20.47 -2.19
CA ASN A 131 -19.73 20.41 -2.65
C ASN A 131 -20.16 21.82 -3.04
N THR A 132 -20.02 22.14 -4.33
CA THR A 132 -20.22 23.49 -4.87
C THR A 132 -20.85 23.42 -6.25
N GLN A 133 -21.32 24.56 -6.75
CA GLN A 133 -21.73 24.69 -8.14
C GLN A 133 -20.59 25.35 -8.93
N VAL A 134 -20.16 24.71 -10.02
CA VAL A 134 -19.11 25.21 -10.92
C VAL A 134 -19.68 25.23 -12.34
N ALA A 135 -19.73 26.40 -12.97
CA ALA A 135 -20.22 26.59 -14.34
C ALA A 135 -21.57 25.87 -14.61
N ASP A 136 -22.59 26.19 -13.80
CA ASP A 136 -23.94 25.61 -13.82
C ASP A 136 -24.06 24.10 -13.51
N ARG A 137 -22.96 23.44 -13.11
CA ARG A 137 -22.95 22.03 -12.72
C ARG A 137 -22.74 21.89 -11.22
N ALA A 138 -23.58 21.11 -10.55
CA ALA A 138 -23.36 20.74 -9.16
C ALA A 138 -22.24 19.68 -9.10
N LEU A 139 -21.12 20.04 -8.49
CA LEU A 139 -19.94 19.20 -8.29
C LEU A 139 -19.95 18.65 -6.87
N SER A 140 -19.77 17.34 -6.75
CA SER A 140 -19.59 16.68 -5.45
C SER A 140 -18.32 15.83 -5.46
N VAL A 141 -17.47 15.99 -4.45
CA VAL A 141 -16.21 15.26 -4.33
C VAL A 141 -16.08 14.69 -2.92
N PHE A 142 -15.74 13.41 -2.83
CA PHE A 142 -15.56 12.69 -1.57
C PHE A 142 -14.19 12.02 -1.50
N ALA A 143 -13.60 11.98 -0.32
CA ALA A 143 -12.41 11.20 0.00
C ALA A 143 -12.81 9.96 0.82
N CYS A 144 -12.31 8.80 0.41
CA CYS A 144 -12.42 7.52 1.11
C CYS A 144 -11.03 7.10 1.59
N GLU A 145 -10.84 7.02 2.91
CA GLU A 145 -9.58 6.58 3.52
C GLU A 145 -9.53 5.04 3.58
N PHE A 146 -8.34 4.48 3.38
CA PHE A 146 -8.03 3.06 3.57
C PHE A 146 -6.66 2.93 4.24
N ASP A 147 -6.61 2.20 5.34
CA ASP A 147 -5.36 1.94 6.05
C ASP A 147 -4.85 0.53 5.70
N THR A 148 -3.54 0.38 5.62
CA THR A 148 -2.86 -0.92 5.50
C THR A 148 -1.52 -0.89 6.23
N GLN A 149 -0.95 -2.06 6.45
CA GLN A 149 0.33 -2.23 7.13
C GLN A 149 1.24 -3.13 6.29
N TRP A 150 2.53 -2.85 6.32
CA TRP A 150 3.56 -3.72 5.71
C TRP A 150 4.77 -3.80 6.63
N LEU A 151 5.72 -4.67 6.33
CA LEU A 151 6.97 -4.78 7.07
C LEU A 151 8.08 -3.99 6.38
N GLU A 152 8.87 -3.30 7.18
CA GLU A 152 10.08 -2.59 6.76
C GLU A 152 11.27 -3.05 7.61
N GLY A 153 12.40 -3.30 6.94
CA GLY A 153 13.68 -3.53 7.60
C GLY A 153 14.38 -2.21 7.88
N ALA A 154 14.95 -2.07 9.07
CA ALA A 154 15.84 -0.97 9.40
C ALA A 154 17.30 -1.43 9.33
N LEU A 155 18.17 -0.50 8.95
CA LEU A 155 19.62 -0.70 9.02
C LEU A 155 20.07 -0.92 10.47
N ALA A 156 21.18 -1.63 10.63
CA ALA A 156 21.86 -1.69 11.91
C ALA A 156 22.37 -0.30 12.31
N SER A 157 22.51 -0.06 13.62
CA SER A 157 23.04 1.21 14.14
C SER A 157 24.42 1.49 13.54
N GLY A 158 24.56 2.62 12.84
CA GLY A 158 25.81 3.04 12.19
C GLY A 158 26.09 2.41 10.82
N ALA A 159 25.24 1.51 10.34
CA ALA A 159 25.39 0.91 9.01
C ALA A 159 24.84 1.84 7.91
N TRP A 160 25.46 1.74 6.74
CA TRP A 160 24.94 2.30 5.48
C TRP A 160 24.25 1.20 4.66
N PRO A 161 23.30 1.56 3.76
CA PRO A 161 22.68 0.62 2.82
C PRO A 161 23.70 -0.21 2.06
N GLU A 162 23.34 -1.43 1.68
CA GLU A 162 24.23 -2.32 0.94
C GLU A 162 24.29 -1.97 -0.55
N HIS A 163 25.49 -2.00 -1.12
CA HIS A 163 25.64 -1.94 -2.57
C HIS A 163 25.10 -3.21 -3.24
N THR A 164 23.99 -3.08 -3.96
CA THR A 164 23.33 -4.18 -4.68
C THR A 164 23.20 -3.95 -6.20
N ARG A 165 23.22 -5.02 -6.99
CA ARG A 165 22.89 -4.96 -8.44
C ARG A 165 21.42 -5.26 -8.73
N ASP A 166 20.69 -5.74 -7.73
CA ASP A 166 19.26 -6.06 -7.87
C ASP A 166 18.41 -4.81 -7.67
N ARG A 167 17.68 -4.40 -8.72
CA ARG A 167 16.78 -3.24 -8.66
C ARG A 167 15.57 -3.44 -7.76
N ALA A 168 15.23 -4.70 -7.45
CA ALA A 168 14.13 -5.01 -6.54
C ALA A 168 14.56 -4.97 -5.06
N HIS A 169 15.86 -4.91 -4.77
CA HIS A 169 16.38 -4.83 -3.42
C HIS A 169 16.08 -3.45 -2.80
N PRO A 170 15.68 -3.36 -1.51
CA PRO A 170 15.32 -2.09 -0.87
C PRO A 170 16.44 -1.04 -0.92
N ASP A 171 17.70 -1.47 -0.87
CA ASP A 171 18.85 -0.56 -0.88
C ASP A 171 19.26 -0.08 -2.28
N TRP A 172 18.65 -0.60 -3.36
CA TRP A 172 18.95 -0.16 -4.74
C TRP A 172 18.79 1.35 -4.92
N LEU A 173 17.83 1.96 -4.23
CA LEU A 173 17.59 3.40 -4.28
C LEU A 173 18.86 4.19 -4.00
N TYR A 174 19.69 3.75 -3.05
CA TYR A 174 20.91 4.47 -2.68
C TYR A 174 22.01 4.32 -3.74
N ASN A 175 22.05 3.19 -4.44
CA ASN A 175 22.93 3.02 -5.60
C ASN A 175 22.53 3.93 -6.75
N GLU A 176 21.22 4.02 -7.05
CA GLU A 176 20.68 4.82 -8.16
C GLU A 176 21.04 6.31 -8.03
N TYR A 177 20.96 6.83 -6.81
CA TYR A 177 21.26 8.23 -6.52
C TYR A 177 22.70 8.47 -6.02
N SER A 178 23.60 7.49 -6.19
CA SER A 178 25.02 7.59 -5.79
C SER A 178 25.23 8.01 -4.32
N GLY A 179 24.39 7.48 -3.43
CA GLY A 179 24.51 7.66 -1.98
C GLY A 179 25.65 6.87 -1.37
N GLN A 180 25.93 7.11 -0.09
CA GLN A 180 26.90 6.32 0.66
C GLN A 180 26.35 4.90 0.91
N VAL A 181 27.14 3.90 0.56
CA VAL A 181 26.78 2.48 0.67
C VAL A 181 27.95 1.64 1.22
N SER A 182 27.60 0.53 1.88
CA SER A 182 28.54 -0.48 2.37
C SER A 182 28.76 -1.57 1.33
N GLN A 183 29.89 -2.27 1.38
CA GLN A 183 30.01 -3.53 0.66
C GLN A 183 29.08 -4.58 1.29
N PRO A 184 28.52 -5.50 0.50
CA PRO A 184 27.78 -6.65 1.01
C PRO A 184 28.59 -7.42 2.05
N ASP A 185 27.90 -7.91 3.08
CA ASP A 185 28.49 -8.90 3.98
C ASP A 185 28.93 -10.13 3.17
N PRO A 186 30.06 -10.76 3.52
CA PRO A 186 30.52 -11.95 2.80
C PRO A 186 29.54 -13.11 2.99
N ASP A 187 29.28 -13.86 1.92
CA ASP A 187 28.45 -15.05 1.98
C ASP A 187 29.02 -16.08 2.97
N LEU A 188 28.16 -16.58 3.86
CA LEU A 188 28.50 -17.72 4.71
C LEU A 188 28.41 -19.02 3.90
N LEU A 189 29.53 -19.43 3.28
CA LEU A 189 29.55 -20.60 2.39
C LEU A 189 29.53 -21.94 3.13
N ARG A 190 30.20 -22.03 4.29
CA ARG A 190 30.29 -23.26 5.09
C ARG A 190 30.58 -22.91 6.55
N VAL A 191 29.89 -23.60 7.46
CA VAL A 191 30.30 -23.70 8.86
C VAL A 191 30.87 -25.09 9.07
N GLY A 192 32.15 -25.18 9.44
CA GLY A 192 32.76 -26.43 9.86
C GLY A 192 32.55 -26.62 11.36
N THR A 193 31.60 -27.47 11.74
CA THR A 193 31.40 -27.83 13.15
C THR A 193 32.09 -29.15 13.46
N SER A 194 33.03 -29.13 14.40
CA SER A 194 33.61 -30.32 15.02
C SER A 194 33.17 -30.33 16.48
N TYR A 195 32.41 -31.33 16.90
CA TYR A 195 32.07 -31.53 18.30
C TYR A 195 32.27 -32.99 18.67
N ASP A 196 32.62 -33.22 19.93
CA ASP A 196 32.85 -34.54 20.50
C ASP A 196 31.59 -34.94 21.29
N PRO A 197 30.65 -35.70 20.67
CA PRO A 197 29.40 -36.04 21.32
C PRO A 197 29.67 -37.00 22.50
N PRO A 198 29.24 -36.68 23.73
CA PRO A 198 29.40 -37.62 24.83
C PRO A 198 28.53 -38.87 24.60
N GLY A 199 29.18 -39.99 24.30
CA GLY A 199 28.61 -41.33 24.38
C GLY A 199 28.39 -42.08 23.06
N MET A 200 27.66 -41.52 22.10
CA MET A 200 27.15 -42.24 20.92
C MET A 200 27.63 -41.59 19.60
N GLY A 201 28.93 -41.42 19.45
CA GLY A 201 29.56 -40.97 18.21
C GLY A 201 31.09 -40.94 18.37
N SER A 202 31.80 -40.75 17.28
CA SER A 202 33.23 -40.44 17.29
C SER A 202 33.47 -39.11 16.56
N PRO A 203 34.63 -38.46 16.74
CA PRO A 203 34.96 -37.27 15.97
C PRO A 203 34.88 -37.46 14.43
N ASP A 204 35.13 -38.69 13.97
CA ASP A 204 35.06 -39.06 12.54
C ASP A 204 33.67 -39.54 12.09
N ASP A 205 32.77 -39.84 13.04
CA ASP A 205 31.39 -40.30 12.81
C ASP A 205 30.48 -39.79 13.93
N PRO A 206 30.10 -38.50 13.91
CA PRO A 206 29.30 -37.91 14.97
C PRO A 206 27.86 -38.43 14.88
N ALA A 207 27.29 -38.87 16.01
CA ALA A 207 25.89 -39.25 16.09
C ALA A 207 25.18 -38.54 17.25
N ASP A 208 23.95 -38.08 16.97
CA ASP A 208 23.10 -37.36 17.89
C ASP A 208 22.13 -38.32 18.59
N LEU A 209 22.00 -38.19 19.92
CA LEU A 209 21.09 -39.00 20.72
C LEU A 209 20.08 -38.11 21.47
N VAL A 210 18.80 -38.24 21.12
CA VAL A 210 17.70 -37.56 21.81
C VAL A 210 17.03 -38.52 22.78
N ASN A 211 17.37 -38.44 24.06
CA ASN A 211 16.68 -39.18 25.11
C ASN A 211 15.38 -38.48 25.49
N LEU A 212 14.23 -39.13 25.24
CA LEU A 212 12.94 -38.70 25.75
C LEU A 212 12.67 -39.37 27.11
N ARG A 213 12.20 -38.60 28.10
CA ARG A 213 11.66 -39.18 29.33
C ARG A 213 10.40 -39.97 28.97
N LYS A 214 10.29 -41.22 29.47
CA LYS A 214 9.01 -41.94 29.45
C LYS A 214 8.03 -41.19 30.35
N ASN A 215 6.84 -40.89 29.82
CA ASN A 215 5.74 -40.36 30.63
C ASN A 215 5.34 -41.44 31.65
N THR A 216 5.48 -41.13 32.93
CA THR A 216 4.95 -41.92 34.05
C THR A 216 3.52 -41.51 34.34
#